data_AF-A0AB73ZH85-F1
#
_entry.id   AF-A0AB73ZH85-F1
#
_cell.length_a   1.000
_cell.length_b   1.000
_cell.length_c   1.000
_cell.angle_alpha   90.00
_cell.angle_beta   90.00
_cell.angle_gamma   90.00
#
_symmetry.space_group_name_H-M   'P 1'
#
loop_
_entity.id
_entity.type
_entity.pdbx_description
1 polymer ?
#
loop_
_entity_poly.entity_id
_entity_poly.type
_entity_poly.pdbx_seq_one_letter_code
_entity_poly.pdbx_strand_id
1 'polypeptide(L)'
;MKLILNFEISHLVALCTVLYPFLAYYGYGSNTFALILALLLFIYIYIKRGYLEFVHPMPMFCFIAYYCVTRVACNISSLREMVAPSILYIFLLSGLFNREIQLFSFLKLYKIMAIVNIIFFAVQEILYYILGYRIIGILTFFPLTIGGADFNSSEYKVGAMEAERSSAFFSEPAHFVQFLLPLLVIELFYVSDRKSYVRCAVYLLTLLALASGNALLGLCVIALFFIADLLQKLKKIVAIMAIGLFVVISFFSINYILTTEYGEKLLARSSQIESDAKQYSSGFERIYRGYYVWEELTPVEKWIGINSNSKVKEKIKKCAVAVTFGEGDTYMNAVQTFLIYTGYIGTALFCWLLISLWRGNNLAGRCCIVIYVSLCFIASVFYAYIMVLYLLVAFLMKKECSKTKVRILKI
;
A
#
# COMPACT_ATOMS: atom_id res chain seq x y z
N MET A 1 28.07 24.33 -1.43
CA MET A 1 28.02 23.32 -0.35
C MET A 1 26.59 22.99 0.11
N LYS A 2 25.79 23.96 0.61
CA LYS A 2 24.42 23.73 1.11
C LYS A 2 23.45 23.11 0.08
N LEU A 3 23.54 23.51 -1.19
CA LEU A 3 22.70 22.99 -2.27
C LEU A 3 23.06 21.54 -2.65
N ILE A 4 24.35 21.20 -2.65
CA ILE A 4 24.88 19.85 -2.90
C ILE A 4 24.48 18.91 -1.75
N LEU A 5 24.64 19.37 -0.51
CA LEU A 5 24.25 18.63 0.70
C LEU A 5 22.74 18.29 0.69
N ASN A 6 21.90 19.24 0.28
CA ASN A 6 20.46 19.03 0.18
C ASN A 6 20.07 18.06 -0.94
N PHE A 7 20.82 18.04 -2.06
CA PHE A 7 20.59 17.11 -3.15
C PHE A 7 20.93 15.66 -2.76
N GLU A 8 22.03 15.47 -2.03
CA GLU A 8 22.46 14.16 -1.52
C GLU A 8 21.46 13.59 -0.50
N ILE A 9 21.06 14.36 0.51
CA ILE A 9 20.07 13.95 1.50
C ILE A 9 18.74 13.59 0.83
N SER A 10 18.29 14.39 -0.14
CA SER A 10 17.05 14.12 -0.85
C SER A 10 17.08 12.79 -1.63
N HIS A 11 18.21 12.46 -2.26
CA HIS A 11 18.39 11.18 -2.94
C HIS A 11 18.38 10.00 -1.96
N LEU A 12 19.05 10.12 -0.81
CA LEU A 12 19.07 9.08 0.21
C LEU A 12 17.69 8.84 0.82
N VAL A 13 16.93 9.91 1.08
CA VAL A 13 15.54 9.82 1.56
C VAL A 13 14.63 9.18 0.51
N ALA A 14 14.77 9.55 -0.75
CA ALA A 14 14.04 8.92 -1.84
C ALA A 14 14.36 7.43 -1.95
N LEU A 15 15.63 7.06 -1.88
CA LEU A 15 16.09 5.67 -1.90
C LEU A 15 15.54 4.87 -0.72
N CYS A 16 15.69 5.38 0.50
CA CYS A 16 15.16 4.75 1.72
C CYS A 16 13.66 4.49 1.60
N THR A 17 12.90 5.42 1.02
CA THR A 17 11.45 5.26 0.90
C THR A 17 11.06 4.26 -0.17
N VAL A 18 11.74 4.27 -1.33
CA VAL A 18 11.47 3.31 -2.41
C VAL A 18 11.93 1.89 -2.02
N LEU A 19 12.97 1.75 -1.18
CA LEU A 19 13.44 0.46 -0.69
C LEU A 19 12.59 -0.12 0.44
N TYR A 20 11.79 0.69 1.13
CA TYR A 20 11.02 0.26 2.28
C TYR A 20 10.12 -0.97 2.02
N PRO A 21 9.36 -1.06 0.89
CA PRO A 21 8.56 -2.25 0.57
C PRO A 21 9.34 -3.56 0.48
N PHE A 22 10.62 -3.49 0.12
CA PHE A 22 11.49 -4.66 -0.06
C PHE A 22 12.21 -5.02 1.24
N LEU A 23 12.63 -4.01 2.00
CA LEU A 23 13.37 -4.19 3.25
C LEU A 23 12.46 -4.52 4.44
N ALA A 24 11.14 -4.33 4.32
CA ALA A 24 10.20 -4.58 5.39
C ALA A 24 10.08 -6.08 5.77
N TYR A 25 10.44 -6.97 4.84
CA TYR A 25 10.40 -8.43 5.03
C TYR A 25 11.58 -9.00 5.83
N TYR A 26 12.64 -8.20 6.02
CA TYR A 26 13.86 -8.64 6.69
C TYR A 26 14.03 -7.89 8.01
N GLY A 27 14.55 -8.56 9.04
CA GLY A 27 14.74 -7.93 10.34
C GLY A 27 14.71 -8.90 11.51
N TYR A 28 14.96 -8.35 12.70
CA TYR A 28 14.98 -9.12 13.94
C TYR A 28 13.73 -8.81 14.76
N GLY A 29 12.81 -9.78 14.83
CA GLY A 29 11.52 -9.63 15.51
C GLY A 29 10.69 -8.52 14.88
N SER A 30 10.34 -7.49 15.65
CA SER A 30 9.55 -6.35 15.15
C SER A 30 10.39 -5.26 14.47
N ASN A 31 11.72 -5.35 14.52
CA ASN A 31 12.61 -4.34 13.95
C ASN A 31 13.02 -4.74 12.52
N THR A 32 12.32 -4.18 11.54
CA THR A 32 12.63 -4.41 10.12
C THR A 32 13.89 -3.65 9.69
N PHE A 33 14.62 -4.18 8.71
CA PHE A 33 15.75 -3.48 8.09
C PHE A 33 15.32 -2.15 7.48
N ALA A 34 14.07 -2.05 7.03
CA ALA A 34 13.47 -0.81 6.55
C ALA A 34 13.39 0.27 7.65
N LEU A 35 12.97 -0.11 8.87
CA LEU A 35 12.97 0.81 10.01
C LEU A 35 14.40 1.18 10.43
N ILE A 36 15.30 0.21 10.49
CA ILE A 36 16.71 0.44 10.85
C ILE A 36 17.33 1.45 9.89
N LEU A 37 17.12 1.28 8.57
CA LEU A 37 17.60 2.22 7.56
C LEU A 37 17.02 3.62 7.77
N ALA A 38 15.73 3.72 8.09
CA ALA A 38 15.08 5.00 8.36
C ALA A 38 15.67 5.71 9.59
N LEU A 39 15.99 4.97 10.65
CA LEU A 39 16.62 5.50 11.87
C LEU A 39 18.07 5.93 11.61
N LEU A 40 18.84 5.13 10.86
CA LEU A 40 20.19 5.51 10.45
C LEU A 40 20.19 6.80 9.61
N LEU A 41 19.21 6.93 8.70
CA LEU A 41 19.06 8.13 7.90
C LEU A 41 18.64 9.35 8.73
N PHE A 42 17.76 9.15 9.72
CA PHE A 42 17.40 10.16 10.70
C PHE A 42 18.64 10.70 11.45
N ILE A 43 19.48 9.79 11.97
CA ILE A 43 20.74 10.14 12.65
C ILE A 43 21.69 10.86 11.69
N TYR A 44 21.84 10.36 10.47
CA TYR A 44 22.69 10.97 9.45
C TYR A 44 22.29 12.42 9.14
N ILE A 45 20.99 12.69 8.97
CA ILE A 45 20.46 14.03 8.73
C ILE A 45 20.80 14.95 9.91
N TYR A 46 20.63 14.47 11.15
CA TYR A 46 20.99 15.23 12.34
C TYR A 46 22.48 15.56 12.39
N ILE A 47 23.36 14.58 12.19
CA ILE A 47 24.82 14.78 12.19
C ILE A 47 25.24 15.78 11.10
N LYS A 48 24.66 15.69 9.90
CA LYS A 48 25.03 16.57 8.78
C LYS A 48 24.53 18.00 8.91
N ARG A 49 23.45 18.24 9.65
CA ARG A 49 22.83 19.59 9.77
C ARG A 49 23.03 20.23 11.14
N GLY A 50 23.22 19.44 12.18
CA GLY A 50 23.20 19.86 13.58
C GLY A 50 21.78 20.08 14.15
N TYR A 51 20.73 19.96 13.32
CA TYR A 51 19.34 20.13 13.74
C TYR A 51 18.38 19.29 12.90
N LEU A 52 17.18 19.08 13.46
CA LEU A 52 16.07 18.39 12.82
C LEU A 52 14.86 19.32 12.80
N GLU A 53 14.10 19.26 11.72
CA GLU A 53 12.87 20.05 11.60
C GLU A 53 11.81 19.18 10.94
N PHE A 54 10.72 19.01 11.68
CA PHE A 54 9.60 18.15 11.34
C PHE A 54 8.45 19.01 10.83
N VAL A 55 7.93 18.68 9.65
CA VAL A 55 6.80 19.39 9.06
C VAL A 55 5.66 18.39 8.85
N HIS A 56 4.89 18.16 9.91
CA HIS A 56 3.71 17.31 9.83
C HIS A 56 2.48 18.13 9.41
N PRO A 57 1.63 17.58 8.53
CA PRO A 57 0.26 18.07 8.42
C PRO A 57 -0.45 17.88 9.76
N MET A 58 -1.14 18.92 10.25
CA MET A 58 -1.84 18.88 11.53
C MET A 58 -2.72 17.63 11.74
N PRO A 59 -3.53 17.17 10.75
CA PRO A 59 -4.32 15.96 10.92
C PRO A 59 -3.48 14.70 11.17
N MET A 60 -2.30 14.61 10.54
CA MET A 60 -1.37 13.49 10.72
C MET A 60 -0.81 13.47 12.13
N PHE A 61 -0.39 14.64 12.62
CA PHE A 61 0.12 14.79 13.97
C PHE A 61 -0.95 14.43 15.00
N CYS A 62 -2.18 14.92 14.84
CA CYS A 62 -3.30 14.56 15.71
C CYS A 62 -3.57 13.05 15.71
N PHE A 63 -3.58 12.40 14.54
CA PHE A 63 -3.76 10.95 14.44
C PHE A 63 -2.66 10.17 15.19
N ILE A 64 -1.39 10.54 14.99
CA ILE A 64 -0.26 9.88 15.66
C ILE A 64 -0.31 10.13 17.18
N ALA A 65 -0.56 11.37 17.60
CA ALA A 65 -0.67 11.72 19.01
C ALA A 65 -1.80 10.94 19.69
N TYR A 66 -2.98 10.92 19.07
CA TYR A 66 -4.11 10.12 19.53
C TYR A 66 -3.74 8.64 19.65
N TYR A 67 -3.11 8.08 18.61
CA TYR A 67 -2.67 6.69 18.63
C TYR A 67 -1.73 6.39 19.78
N CYS A 68 -0.72 7.23 20.02
CA CYS A 68 0.21 7.06 21.14
C CYS A 68 -0.51 7.14 22.49
N VAL A 69 -1.42 8.10 22.68
CA VAL A 69 -2.18 8.26 23.92
C VAL A 69 -3.08 7.06 24.20
N THR A 70 -3.86 6.60 23.21
CA THR A 70 -4.75 5.45 23.41
C THR A 70 -3.97 4.17 23.64
N ARG A 71 -2.80 4.02 23.02
CA ARG A 71 -1.90 2.89 23.23
C ARG A 71 -1.44 2.84 24.68
N VAL A 72 -0.93 3.96 25.23
CA VAL A 72 -0.54 4.05 26.64
C VAL A 72 -1.71 3.79 27.58
N ALA A 73 -2.89 4.37 27.30
CA ALA A 73 -4.08 4.20 28.14
C ALA A 73 -4.63 2.77 28.17
N CYS A 74 -4.38 1.96 27.14
CA CYS A 74 -4.93 0.60 27.01
C CYS A 74 -4.17 -0.48 27.80
N ASN A 75 -3.35 -0.10 28.79
CA ASN A 75 -2.57 -0.98 29.68
C ASN A 75 -1.64 -1.93 28.93
N ILE A 76 -0.52 -1.37 28.49
CA ILE A 76 0.53 -2.09 27.80
C ILE A 76 1.43 -2.84 28.78
N SER A 77 1.75 -4.07 28.41
CA SER A 77 2.62 -4.95 29.20
C SER A 77 4.12 -4.73 28.96
N SER A 78 4.51 -4.03 27.88
CA SER A 78 5.93 -3.83 27.51
C SER A 78 6.22 -2.56 26.69
N LEU A 79 7.43 -2.01 26.80
CA LEU A 79 7.92 -0.89 25.95
C LEU A 79 7.77 -1.17 24.44
N ARG A 80 7.91 -2.44 24.03
CA ARG A 80 7.74 -2.90 22.64
C ARG A 80 6.30 -2.74 22.14
N GLU A 81 5.33 -2.92 23.03
CA GLU A 81 3.94 -2.65 22.72
C GLU A 81 3.66 -1.14 22.69
N MET A 82 4.40 -0.28 23.41
CA MET A 82 4.14 1.17 23.46
C MET A 82 4.38 1.89 22.13
N VAL A 83 5.49 1.61 21.43
CA VAL A 83 5.82 2.27 20.16
C VAL A 83 5.90 1.21 19.06
N ALA A 84 4.84 1.12 18.23
CA ALA A 84 4.90 0.21 17.09
C ALA A 84 5.91 0.75 16.05
N PRO A 85 6.85 -0.09 15.58
CA PRO A 85 7.82 0.24 14.52
C PRO A 85 7.25 0.96 13.29
N SER A 86 6.04 0.56 12.88
CA SER A 86 5.33 1.14 11.75
C SER A 86 4.85 2.58 11.99
N ILE A 87 4.39 2.93 13.20
CA ILE A 87 4.03 4.31 13.57
C ILE A 87 5.26 5.19 13.52
N LEU A 88 6.38 4.70 14.06
CA LEU A 88 7.62 5.46 14.08
C LEU A 88 8.08 5.77 12.66
N TYR A 89 8.01 4.80 11.75
CA TYR A 89 8.32 5.03 10.36
C TYR A 89 7.36 6.02 9.68
N ILE A 90 6.06 5.91 9.94
CA ILE A 90 5.05 6.86 9.43
C ILE A 90 5.26 8.28 9.96
N PHE A 91 5.67 8.42 11.22
CA PHE A 91 6.04 9.70 11.81
C PHE A 91 7.27 10.28 11.10
N LEU A 92 8.36 9.52 11.00
CA LEU A 92 9.56 9.95 10.27
C LEU A 92 9.25 10.32 8.81
N LEU A 93 8.42 9.52 8.14
CA LEU A 93 7.99 9.77 6.77
C LEU A 93 7.24 11.10 6.65
N SER A 94 6.16 11.24 7.41
CA SER A 94 5.23 12.36 7.27
C SER A 94 5.81 13.70 7.75
N GLY A 95 6.75 13.66 8.69
CA GLY A 95 7.37 14.87 9.25
C GLY A 95 8.71 15.22 8.63
N LEU A 96 9.67 14.29 8.67
CA LEU A 96 11.04 14.55 8.25
C LEU A 96 11.23 14.25 6.75
N PHE A 97 10.96 13.02 6.31
CA PHE A 97 11.29 12.60 4.95
C PHE A 97 10.47 13.32 3.88
N ASN A 98 9.19 13.56 4.12
CA ASN A 98 8.31 14.28 3.19
C ASN A 98 8.81 15.71 2.88
N ARG A 99 9.52 16.33 3.84
CA ARG A 99 10.17 17.61 3.61
C ARG A 99 11.33 17.48 2.64
N GLU A 100 12.22 16.52 2.90
CA GLU A 100 13.50 16.33 2.22
C GLU A 100 13.35 15.73 0.81
N ILE A 101 12.34 14.90 0.61
CA ILE A 101 12.16 14.19 -0.64
C ILE A 101 11.80 15.15 -1.78
N GLN A 102 12.49 14.95 -2.90
CA GLN A 102 12.21 15.61 -4.17
C GLN A 102 11.52 14.61 -5.10
N LEU A 103 10.44 15.07 -5.75
CA LEU A 103 9.64 14.23 -6.63
C LEU A 103 10.47 13.63 -7.76
N PHE A 104 11.40 14.39 -8.35
CA PHE A 104 12.25 13.92 -9.44
C PHE A 104 13.10 12.70 -9.03
N SER A 105 13.83 12.80 -7.92
CA SER A 105 14.68 11.73 -7.40
C SER A 105 13.87 10.49 -7.01
N PHE A 106 12.73 10.71 -6.33
CA PHE A 106 11.79 9.66 -5.99
C PHE A 106 11.28 8.93 -7.23
N LEU A 107 10.77 9.66 -8.22
CA LEU A 107 10.24 9.06 -9.45
C LEU A 107 11.31 8.29 -10.23
N LYS A 108 12.53 8.82 -10.32
CA LYS A 108 13.62 8.12 -11.01
C LYS A 108 13.90 6.76 -10.37
N LEU A 109 14.06 6.71 -9.04
CA LEU A 109 14.33 5.48 -8.30
C LEU A 109 13.14 4.52 -8.32
N TYR A 110 11.92 5.04 -8.17
CA TYR A 110 10.70 4.24 -8.19
C TYR A 110 10.50 3.54 -9.54
N LYS A 111 10.75 4.24 -10.66
CA LYS A 111 10.72 3.64 -12.01
C LYS A 111 11.76 2.52 -12.16
N ILE A 112 12.99 2.76 -11.70
CA ILE A 112 14.05 1.74 -11.76
C ILE A 112 13.62 0.49 -11.00
N MET A 113 13.16 0.66 -9.75
CA MET A 113 12.74 -0.48 -8.93
C MET A 113 11.52 -1.20 -9.50
N ALA A 114 10.57 -0.48 -10.10
CA ALA A 114 9.44 -1.10 -10.79
C ALA A 114 9.89 -1.95 -11.97
N ILE A 115 10.77 -1.43 -12.83
CA ILE A 115 11.29 -2.19 -13.98
C ILE A 115 12.08 -3.43 -13.52
N VAL A 116 12.91 -3.31 -12.49
CA VAL A 116 13.62 -4.47 -11.91
C VAL A 116 12.64 -5.56 -11.46
N ASN A 117 11.54 -5.18 -10.78
CA ASN A 117 10.53 -6.14 -10.35
C ASN A 117 9.75 -6.74 -11.52
N ILE A 118 9.43 -5.96 -12.56
CA ILE A 118 8.73 -6.44 -13.76
C ILE A 118 9.60 -7.45 -14.52
N ILE A 119 10.89 -7.15 -14.70
CA ILE A 119 11.83 -8.07 -15.35
C ILE A 119 11.94 -9.36 -14.54
N PHE A 120 12.11 -9.25 -13.22
CA PHE A 120 12.23 -10.43 -12.37
C PHE A 120 10.93 -11.26 -12.32
N PHE A 121 9.76 -10.62 -12.32
CA PHE A 121 8.47 -11.29 -12.48
C PHE A 121 8.39 -12.06 -13.80
N ALA A 122 8.78 -11.45 -14.92
CA ALA A 122 8.80 -12.12 -16.22
C ALA A 122 9.74 -13.34 -16.20
N VAL A 123 10.90 -13.23 -15.55
CA VAL A 123 11.81 -14.38 -15.35
C VAL A 123 11.16 -15.48 -14.52
N GLN A 124 10.47 -15.16 -13.43
CA GLN A 124 9.76 -16.15 -12.62
C GLN A 124 8.68 -16.90 -13.43
N GLU A 125 7.88 -16.17 -14.22
CA GLU A 125 6.85 -16.78 -15.07
C GLU A 125 7.47 -17.68 -16.16
N ILE A 126 8.51 -17.20 -16.86
CA ILE A 126 9.20 -18.01 -17.88
C ILE A 126 9.79 -19.29 -17.28
N LEU A 127 10.43 -19.20 -16.11
CA LEU A 127 10.99 -20.36 -15.43
C LEU A 127 9.91 -21.35 -15.02
N TYR A 128 8.75 -20.87 -14.56
CA TYR A 128 7.63 -21.75 -14.25
C TYR A 128 7.12 -22.50 -15.48
N TYR A 129 6.96 -21.80 -16.62
CA TYR A 129 6.53 -22.44 -17.86
C TYR A 129 7.53 -23.47 -18.40
N ILE A 130 8.83 -23.27 -18.21
CA ILE A 130 9.88 -24.15 -18.74
C ILE A 130 10.21 -25.30 -17.77
N LEU A 131 10.29 -25.02 -16.47
CA LEU A 131 10.84 -25.93 -15.45
C LEU A 131 9.82 -26.37 -14.39
N GLY A 132 8.63 -25.77 -14.35
CA GLY A 132 7.59 -26.09 -13.36
C GLY A 132 7.80 -25.50 -11.97
N TYR A 133 8.86 -24.70 -11.75
CA TYR A 133 9.12 -24.03 -10.47
C TYR A 133 9.49 -22.56 -10.65
N ARG A 134 9.29 -21.77 -9.58
CA ARG A 134 9.64 -20.34 -9.54
C ARG A 134 10.89 -20.12 -8.71
N ILE A 135 11.74 -19.17 -9.12
CA ILE A 135 12.81 -18.67 -8.25
C ILE A 135 12.22 -17.72 -7.21
N ILE A 136 12.68 -17.82 -5.97
CA ILE A 136 12.22 -16.95 -4.89
C ILE A 136 12.89 -15.57 -4.97
N GLY A 137 12.08 -14.51 -4.88
CA GLY A 137 12.60 -13.12 -4.82
C GLY A 137 12.97 -12.67 -3.42
N ILE A 138 12.34 -13.23 -2.38
CA ILE A 138 12.69 -12.95 -0.99
C ILE A 138 13.94 -13.72 -0.61
N LEU A 139 14.92 -13.01 -0.08
CA LEU A 139 16.23 -13.53 0.29
C LEU A 139 16.15 -14.27 1.63
N THR A 140 15.94 -15.58 1.58
CA THR A 140 15.70 -16.42 2.77
C THR A 140 16.93 -16.66 3.65
N PHE A 141 18.10 -16.17 3.24
CA PHE A 141 19.31 -16.18 4.07
C PHE A 141 19.34 -15.04 5.09
N PHE A 142 18.50 -14.00 4.92
CA PHE A 142 18.30 -12.98 5.95
C PHE A 142 17.19 -13.42 6.92
N PRO A 143 17.25 -12.96 8.18
CA PRO A 143 16.16 -13.14 9.14
C PRO A 143 14.86 -12.51 8.59
N LEU A 144 13.80 -13.31 8.51
CA LEU A 144 12.52 -12.89 7.96
C LEU A 144 11.60 -12.40 9.09
N THR A 145 10.89 -11.31 8.83
CA THR A 145 9.84 -10.78 9.73
C THR A 145 8.45 -11.28 9.36
N ILE A 146 8.34 -11.99 8.24
CA ILE A 146 7.12 -12.65 7.77
C ILE A 146 6.83 -13.83 8.70
N GLY A 147 5.57 -13.98 9.14
CA GLY A 147 5.11 -15.19 9.84
C GLY A 147 5.45 -15.34 11.33
N GLY A 148 6.09 -14.35 11.97
CA GLY A 148 6.24 -14.32 13.43
C GLY A 148 7.47 -15.05 13.98
N ALA A 149 7.46 -15.35 15.29
CA ALA A 149 8.64 -15.82 16.02
C ALA A 149 9.09 -17.26 15.67
N ASP A 150 8.16 -18.10 15.22
CA ASP A 150 8.39 -19.52 14.93
C ASP A 150 8.54 -19.81 13.43
N PHE A 151 8.90 -18.78 12.64
CA PHE A 151 8.91 -18.88 11.18
C PHE A 151 10.10 -19.70 10.65
N ASN A 152 9.80 -20.82 9.97
CA ASN A 152 10.79 -21.63 9.28
C ASN A 152 11.05 -21.08 7.86
N SER A 153 12.21 -20.43 7.68
CA SER A 153 12.62 -19.87 6.39
C SER A 153 12.80 -20.91 5.28
N SER A 154 13.07 -22.18 5.64
CA SER A 154 13.23 -23.27 4.69
C SER A 154 11.88 -23.76 4.16
N GLU A 155 10.88 -23.90 5.03
CA GLU A 155 9.50 -24.22 4.62
C GLU A 155 8.90 -23.10 3.76
N TYR A 156 9.13 -21.84 4.15
CA TYR A 156 8.73 -20.71 3.34
C TYR A 156 9.35 -20.74 1.95
N LYS A 157 10.63 -21.09 1.85
CA LYS A 157 11.32 -21.17 0.57
C LYS A 157 10.65 -22.18 -0.35
N VAL A 158 10.38 -23.38 0.13
CA VAL A 158 9.73 -24.44 -0.65
C VAL A 158 8.33 -24.00 -1.07
N GLY A 159 7.51 -23.52 -0.13
CA GLY A 159 6.16 -23.05 -0.42
C GLY A 159 6.12 -21.88 -1.42
N ALA A 160 7.10 -20.98 -1.37
CA ALA A 160 7.18 -19.85 -2.31
C ALA A 160 7.67 -20.28 -3.72
N MET A 161 8.49 -21.33 -3.82
CA MET A 161 8.93 -21.88 -5.11
C MET A 161 7.80 -22.64 -5.83
N GLU A 162 6.92 -23.26 -5.06
CA GLU A 162 5.75 -24.02 -5.52
C GLU A 162 4.47 -23.17 -5.61
N ALA A 163 4.52 -21.92 -5.14
CA ALA A 163 3.37 -21.03 -5.13
C ALA A 163 2.78 -20.87 -6.53
N GLU A 164 1.45 -20.90 -6.65
CA GLU A 164 0.74 -20.84 -7.94
C GLU A 164 1.03 -19.58 -8.77
N ARG A 165 1.53 -18.51 -8.14
CA ARG A 165 1.66 -17.17 -8.76
C ARG A 165 2.98 -16.53 -8.40
N SER A 166 3.61 -15.89 -9.39
CA SER A 166 4.81 -15.10 -9.18
C SER A 166 4.50 -13.76 -8.49
N SER A 167 5.42 -13.33 -7.62
CA SER A 167 5.27 -12.12 -6.80
C SER A 167 6.49 -11.19 -6.86
N ALA A 168 7.44 -11.45 -7.76
CA ALA A 168 8.73 -10.78 -7.81
C ALA A 168 9.45 -10.79 -6.44
N PHE A 169 9.92 -9.63 -5.97
CA PHE A 169 10.57 -9.44 -4.67
C PHE A 169 9.57 -9.21 -3.52
N PHE A 170 8.29 -9.53 -3.72
CA PHE A 170 7.24 -9.39 -2.71
C PHE A 170 6.78 -10.75 -2.19
N SER A 171 6.21 -10.76 -0.98
CA SER A 171 5.67 -11.98 -0.38
C SER A 171 4.43 -12.50 -1.09
N GLU A 172 3.70 -11.63 -1.78
CA GLU A 172 2.47 -11.96 -2.51
C GLU A 172 2.32 -11.13 -3.79
N PRO A 173 1.60 -11.62 -4.82
CA PRO A 173 1.30 -10.83 -6.02
C PRO A 173 0.52 -9.54 -5.70
N ALA A 174 -0.34 -9.57 -4.67
CA ALA A 174 -1.11 -8.42 -4.20
C ALA A 174 -0.22 -7.26 -3.74
N HIS A 175 0.90 -7.58 -3.09
CA HIS A 175 1.89 -6.64 -2.61
C HIS A 175 2.65 -5.94 -3.74
N PHE A 176 2.96 -6.68 -4.81
CA PHE A 176 3.57 -6.12 -6.02
C PHE A 176 2.59 -5.19 -6.75
N VAL A 177 1.32 -5.60 -6.89
CA VAL A 177 0.27 -4.75 -7.45
C VAL A 177 0.13 -3.42 -6.71
N GLN A 178 0.08 -3.48 -5.38
CA GLN A 178 -0.06 -2.29 -4.54
C GLN A 178 1.14 -1.34 -4.68
N PHE A 179 2.33 -1.88 -4.97
CA PHE A 179 3.51 -1.09 -5.31
C PHE A 179 3.46 -0.51 -6.72
N LEU A 180 2.89 -1.19 -7.71
CA LEU A 180 2.93 -0.73 -9.10
C LEU A 180 1.83 0.31 -9.42
N LEU A 181 0.67 0.21 -8.76
CA LEU A 181 -0.49 1.09 -8.99
C LEU A 181 -0.20 2.60 -8.83
N PRO A 182 0.46 3.09 -7.77
CA PRO A 182 0.76 4.51 -7.64
C PRO A 182 1.67 5.02 -8.76
N LEU A 183 2.62 4.20 -9.23
CA LEU A 183 3.52 4.58 -10.31
C LEU A 183 2.77 4.70 -11.64
N LEU A 184 1.86 3.77 -11.93
CA LEU A 184 0.97 3.86 -13.09
C LEU A 184 0.15 5.17 -13.07
N VAL A 185 -0.42 5.51 -11.92
CA VAL A 185 -1.19 6.75 -11.74
C VAL A 185 -0.35 8.00 -12.01
N ILE A 186 0.87 8.07 -11.49
CA ILE A 186 1.77 9.22 -11.70
C ILE A 186 2.16 9.34 -13.18
N GLU A 187 2.50 8.23 -13.83
CA GLU A 187 2.93 8.24 -15.23
C GLU A 187 1.79 8.57 -16.20
N LEU A 188 0.57 8.15 -15.86
CA LEU A 188 -0.63 8.39 -16.66
C LEU A 188 -1.16 9.83 -16.53
N PHE A 189 -1.24 10.36 -15.30
CA PHE A 189 -1.95 11.61 -15.01
C PHE A 189 -1.05 12.81 -14.69
N TYR A 190 0.23 12.60 -14.35
CA TYR A 190 1.14 13.69 -14.00
C TYR A 190 2.29 13.84 -15.00
N VAL A 191 2.98 12.76 -15.35
CA VAL A 191 4.08 12.81 -16.35
C VAL A 191 3.51 12.95 -17.76
N SER A 192 2.57 12.08 -18.13
CA SER A 192 1.75 12.17 -19.36
C SER A 192 2.53 12.47 -20.65
N ASP A 193 3.72 11.89 -20.81
CA ASP A 193 4.56 12.01 -22.01
C ASP A 193 4.53 10.71 -22.84
N ARG A 194 4.99 10.76 -24.11
CA ARG A 194 4.99 9.57 -25.00
C ARG A 194 5.70 8.36 -24.39
N LYS A 195 6.81 8.58 -23.67
CA LYS A 195 7.56 7.49 -23.02
C LYS A 195 6.82 6.97 -21.78
N SER A 196 6.06 7.82 -21.07
CA SER A 196 5.26 7.42 -19.92
C SER A 196 4.11 6.53 -20.36
N TYR A 197 3.45 6.81 -21.48
CA TYR A 197 2.40 5.91 -22.00
C TYR A 197 2.91 4.51 -22.36
N VAL A 198 4.12 4.40 -22.91
CA VAL A 198 4.76 3.08 -23.15
C VAL A 198 5.01 2.35 -21.83
N ARG A 199 5.53 3.05 -20.82
CA ARG A 199 5.71 2.47 -19.47
C ARG A 199 4.37 2.07 -18.84
N CYS A 200 3.34 2.88 -18.98
CA CYS A 200 1.99 2.57 -18.50
C CYS A 200 1.45 1.28 -19.13
N ALA A 201 1.69 1.05 -20.43
CA ALA A 201 1.30 -0.20 -21.08
C ALA A 201 2.01 -1.42 -20.47
N VAL A 202 3.33 -1.32 -20.24
CA VAL A 202 4.11 -2.38 -19.56
C VAL A 202 3.59 -2.64 -18.14
N TYR A 203 3.28 -1.58 -17.40
CA TYR A 203 2.73 -1.69 -16.05
C TYR A 203 1.34 -2.33 -16.05
N LEU A 204 0.47 -1.92 -16.98
CA LEU A 204 -0.88 -2.48 -17.15
C LEU A 204 -0.82 -3.98 -17.45
N LEU A 205 0.03 -4.39 -18.40
CA LEU A 205 0.21 -5.80 -18.75
C LEU A 205 0.70 -6.62 -17.54
N THR A 206 1.64 -6.07 -16.75
CA THR A 206 2.11 -6.72 -15.53
C THR A 206 1.00 -6.83 -14.47
N LEU A 207 0.23 -5.75 -14.25
CA LEU A 207 -0.89 -5.75 -13.30
C LEU A 207 -1.96 -6.78 -13.65
N LEU A 208 -2.26 -6.93 -14.95
CA LEU A 208 -3.15 -7.96 -15.44
C LEU A 208 -2.55 -9.34 -15.23
N ALA A 209 -1.29 -9.57 -15.60
CA ALA A 209 -0.62 -10.87 -15.44
C ALA A 209 -0.51 -11.35 -13.98
N LEU A 210 -0.44 -10.43 -13.01
CA LEU A 210 -0.40 -10.76 -11.58
C LEU A 210 -1.70 -11.40 -11.05
N ALA A 211 -2.80 -11.36 -11.81
CA ALA A 211 -4.06 -12.04 -11.50
C ALA A 211 -4.51 -11.80 -10.04
N SER A 212 -4.58 -10.53 -9.63
CA SER A 212 -4.86 -10.12 -8.26
C SER A 212 -6.12 -9.26 -8.18
N GLY A 213 -6.98 -9.52 -7.19
CA GLY A 213 -8.18 -8.70 -6.95
C GLY A 213 -7.84 -7.23 -6.67
N ASN A 214 -6.69 -6.96 -6.04
CA ASN A 214 -6.20 -5.60 -5.83
C ASN A 214 -5.90 -4.88 -7.15
N ALA A 215 -5.48 -5.61 -8.18
CA ALA A 215 -5.16 -5.02 -9.48
C ALA A 215 -6.45 -4.62 -10.18
N LEU A 216 -7.44 -5.50 -10.18
CA LEU A 216 -8.76 -5.22 -10.74
C LEU A 216 -9.37 -3.97 -10.08
N LEU A 217 -9.42 -3.93 -8.74
CA LEU A 217 -9.97 -2.80 -8.00
C LEU A 217 -9.21 -1.50 -8.31
N GLY A 218 -7.87 -1.53 -8.27
CA GLY A 218 -7.05 -0.36 -8.58
C GLY A 218 -7.22 0.14 -10.01
N LEU A 219 -7.26 -0.77 -10.98
CA LEU A 219 -7.48 -0.45 -12.40
C LEU A 219 -8.88 0.10 -12.65
N CYS A 220 -9.91 -0.41 -11.97
CA CYS A 220 -11.26 0.16 -12.04
C CYS A 220 -11.27 1.62 -11.56
N VAL A 221 -10.61 1.94 -10.44
CA VAL A 221 -10.50 3.33 -9.96
C VAL A 221 -9.74 4.21 -10.97
N ILE A 222 -8.63 3.71 -11.53
CA ILE A 222 -7.86 4.44 -12.54
C ILE A 222 -8.71 4.71 -13.79
N ALA A 223 -9.48 3.72 -14.25
CA ALA A 223 -10.37 3.85 -15.40
C ALA A 223 -11.44 4.92 -15.16
N LEU A 224 -12.07 4.95 -13.98
CA LEU A 224 -13.04 5.99 -13.63
C LEU A 224 -12.42 7.40 -13.66
N PHE A 225 -11.21 7.55 -13.12
CA PHE A 225 -10.48 8.82 -13.18
C PHE A 225 -10.08 9.21 -14.61
N PHE A 226 -9.68 8.23 -15.42
CA PHE A 226 -9.32 8.44 -16.82
C PHE A 226 -10.53 8.87 -17.65
N ILE A 227 -11.68 8.22 -17.47
CA ILE A 227 -12.95 8.59 -18.09
C ILE A 227 -13.34 10.02 -17.70
N ALA A 228 -13.27 10.36 -16.40
CA ALA A 228 -13.58 11.70 -15.92
C ALA A 228 -12.65 12.77 -16.51
N ASP A 229 -11.34 12.47 -16.64
CA ASP A 229 -10.36 13.36 -17.26
C ASP A 229 -10.61 13.55 -18.76
N LEU A 230 -10.94 12.48 -19.49
CA LEU A 230 -11.33 12.55 -20.91
C LEU A 230 -12.58 13.41 -21.13
N LEU A 231 -13.61 13.24 -20.30
CA LEU A 231 -14.84 14.03 -20.36
C LEU A 231 -14.60 15.53 -20.12
N GLN A 232 -13.57 15.88 -19.36
CA GLN A 232 -13.20 17.28 -19.12
C GLN A 232 -12.35 17.87 -20.25
N LYS A 233 -11.47 17.07 -20.88
CA LYS A 233 -10.52 17.55 -21.90
C LYS A 233 -11.08 17.53 -23.33
N LEU A 234 -11.92 16.55 -23.65
CA LEU A 234 -12.45 16.36 -24.99
C LEU A 234 -13.84 16.98 -25.12
N LYS A 235 -14.25 17.28 -26.36
CA LYS A 235 -15.66 17.59 -26.64
C LYS A 235 -16.52 16.41 -26.19
N LYS A 236 -17.65 16.68 -25.52
CA LYS A 236 -18.53 15.66 -24.91
C LYS A 236 -18.81 14.49 -25.85
N ILE A 237 -19.12 14.77 -27.12
CA ILE A 237 -19.44 13.72 -28.11
C ILE A 237 -18.23 12.81 -28.42
N VAL A 238 -17.02 13.37 -28.52
CA VAL A 238 -15.78 12.62 -28.77
C VAL A 238 -15.41 11.78 -27.55
N ALA A 239 -15.57 12.34 -26.35
CA ALA A 239 -15.37 11.60 -25.11
C ALA A 239 -16.34 10.41 -25.00
N ILE A 240 -17.64 10.64 -25.26
CA ILE A 240 -18.66 9.59 -25.24
C ILE A 240 -18.35 8.52 -26.27
N MET A 241 -17.94 8.88 -27.49
CA MET A 241 -17.53 7.91 -28.52
C MET A 241 -16.30 7.09 -28.07
N ALA A 242 -15.29 7.72 -27.49
CA ALA A 242 -14.10 7.05 -26.99
C ALA A 242 -14.43 6.08 -25.83
N ILE A 243 -15.31 6.49 -24.91
CA ILE A 243 -15.81 5.65 -23.82
C ILE A 243 -16.63 4.48 -24.38
N GLY A 244 -17.53 4.73 -25.33
CA GLY A 244 -18.33 3.70 -25.98
C GLY A 244 -17.45 2.66 -26.66
N LEU A 245 -16.44 3.10 -27.41
CA LEU A 245 -15.45 2.21 -28.03
C LEU A 245 -14.68 1.40 -26.99
N PHE A 246 -14.24 2.03 -25.90
CA PHE A 246 -13.56 1.34 -24.80
C PHE A 246 -14.45 0.27 -24.15
N VAL A 247 -15.73 0.57 -23.91
CA VAL A 247 -16.70 -0.39 -23.35
C VAL A 247 -16.92 -1.57 -24.30
N VAL A 248 -17.07 -1.31 -25.60
CA VAL A 248 -17.23 -2.37 -26.61
C VAL A 248 -15.99 -3.27 -26.67
N ILE A 249 -14.79 -2.68 -26.76
CA ILE A 249 -13.53 -3.45 -26.76
C ILE A 249 -13.39 -4.26 -25.47
N SER A 250 -13.70 -3.66 -24.32
CA SER A 250 -13.65 -4.33 -23.02
C SER A 250 -14.63 -5.49 -22.95
N PHE A 251 -15.87 -5.31 -23.44
CA PHE A 251 -16.88 -6.38 -23.47
C PHE A 251 -16.42 -7.58 -24.29
N PHE A 252 -15.92 -7.38 -25.50
CA PHE A 252 -15.39 -8.48 -26.32
C PHE A 252 -14.15 -9.12 -25.70
N SER A 253 -13.24 -8.30 -25.16
CA SER A 253 -12.02 -8.80 -24.51
C SER A 253 -12.32 -9.62 -23.27
N ILE A 254 -13.26 -9.18 -22.43
CA ILE A 254 -13.69 -9.91 -21.23
C ILE A 254 -14.33 -11.23 -21.64
N ASN A 255 -15.28 -11.22 -22.58
CA ASN A 255 -15.90 -12.47 -23.05
C ASN A 255 -14.87 -13.48 -23.57
N TYR A 256 -13.89 -13.02 -24.35
CA TYR A 256 -12.80 -13.87 -24.81
C TYR A 256 -11.94 -14.40 -23.66
N ILE A 257 -11.58 -13.55 -22.70
CA ILE A 257 -10.81 -13.97 -21.52
C ILE A 257 -11.61 -15.03 -20.73
N LEU A 258 -12.91 -14.85 -20.55
CA LEU A 258 -13.77 -15.79 -19.81
C LEU A 258 -13.83 -17.19 -20.43
N THR A 259 -13.53 -17.34 -21.71
CA THR A 259 -13.42 -18.65 -22.38
C THR A 259 -12.05 -19.31 -22.23
N THR A 260 -11.09 -18.67 -21.55
CA THR A 260 -9.75 -19.20 -21.32
C THR A 260 -9.62 -19.76 -19.90
N GLU A 261 -8.66 -20.66 -19.67
CA GLU A 261 -8.31 -21.15 -18.32
C GLU A 261 -7.98 -20.00 -17.35
N TYR A 262 -7.41 -18.91 -17.89
CA TYR A 262 -7.15 -17.69 -17.13
C TYR A 262 -8.45 -16.99 -16.68
N GLY A 263 -9.48 -16.98 -17.52
CA GLY A 263 -10.81 -16.46 -17.18
C GLY A 263 -11.53 -17.30 -16.12
N GLU A 264 -11.44 -18.62 -16.21
CA GLU A 264 -11.97 -19.52 -15.19
C GLU A 264 -11.32 -19.27 -13.82
N LYS A 265 -9.98 -19.11 -13.78
CA LYS A 265 -9.24 -18.73 -12.57
C LYS A 265 -9.70 -17.39 -11.99
N LEU A 266 -10.10 -16.42 -12.82
CA LEU A 266 -10.65 -15.14 -12.37
C LEU A 266 -12.08 -15.30 -11.83
N LEU A 267 -12.95 -16.05 -12.52
CA LEU A 267 -14.34 -16.30 -12.10
C LEU A 267 -14.41 -17.09 -10.80
N ALA A 268 -13.55 -18.10 -10.62
CA ALA A 268 -13.45 -18.90 -9.40
C ALA A 268 -13.14 -18.05 -8.14
N ARG A 269 -12.68 -16.80 -8.30
CA ARG A 269 -12.50 -15.85 -7.18
C ARG A 269 -13.71 -14.98 -6.92
N SER A 270 -14.54 -14.72 -7.93
CA SER A 270 -15.80 -13.98 -7.73
C SER A 270 -16.79 -14.78 -6.87
N SER A 271 -16.82 -16.11 -7.04
CA SER A 271 -17.61 -17.03 -6.19
C SER A 271 -17.11 -17.11 -4.74
N GLN A 272 -15.89 -16.63 -4.44
CA GLN A 272 -15.36 -16.55 -3.08
C GLN A 272 -15.80 -15.28 -2.34
N ILE A 273 -16.63 -14.41 -2.93
CA ILE A 273 -17.08 -13.14 -2.32
C ILE A 273 -18.42 -13.30 -1.56
N GLU A 274 -18.99 -14.50 -1.52
CA GLU A 274 -20.24 -14.76 -0.80
C GLU A 274 -20.09 -14.54 0.71
N SER A 275 -21.08 -13.90 1.32
CA SER A 275 -21.10 -13.51 2.74
C SER A 275 -21.48 -14.65 3.69
N ASP A 276 -21.78 -15.84 3.16
CA ASP A 276 -22.28 -16.96 3.94
C ASP A 276 -21.17 -17.56 4.80
N ALA A 277 -21.26 -17.33 6.12
CA ALA A 277 -20.30 -17.81 7.12
C ALA A 277 -20.18 -19.35 7.21
N LYS A 278 -20.96 -20.11 6.44
CA LYS A 278 -20.90 -21.57 6.35
C LYS A 278 -19.87 -22.07 5.34
N GLN A 279 -19.44 -21.22 4.42
CA GLN A 279 -18.37 -21.51 3.47
C GLN A 279 -17.25 -20.49 3.68
N TYR A 280 -16.39 -20.75 4.66
CA TYR A 280 -15.24 -19.91 4.99
C TYR A 280 -14.32 -19.72 3.78
N SER A 281 -14.59 -18.68 3.00
CA SER A 281 -13.92 -18.38 1.75
C SER A 281 -12.84 -17.32 1.96
N SER A 282 -11.85 -17.27 1.06
CA SER A 282 -10.80 -16.24 1.09
C SER A 282 -11.35 -14.81 0.97
N GLY A 283 -12.52 -14.63 0.33
CA GLY A 283 -13.19 -13.32 0.28
C GLY A 283 -13.88 -12.97 1.61
N PHE A 284 -14.48 -13.95 2.29
CA PHE A 284 -15.05 -13.77 3.63
C PHE A 284 -13.99 -13.30 4.63
N GLU A 285 -12.84 -13.96 4.66
CA GLU A 285 -11.70 -13.61 5.52
C GLU A 285 -11.19 -12.18 5.29
N ARG A 286 -11.24 -11.71 4.04
CA ARG A 286 -10.77 -10.36 3.67
C ARG A 286 -11.79 -9.26 3.92
N ILE A 287 -13.08 -9.53 3.73
CA ILE A 287 -14.13 -8.50 3.74
C ILE A 287 -14.88 -8.45 5.06
N TYR A 288 -15.20 -9.60 5.66
CA TYR A 288 -16.18 -9.69 6.74
C TYR A 288 -15.58 -10.06 8.10
N ARG A 289 -14.58 -10.95 8.12
CA ARG A 289 -14.04 -11.57 9.34
C ARG A 289 -13.69 -10.58 10.46
N GLY A 290 -13.08 -9.44 10.16
CA GLY A 290 -12.74 -8.44 11.18
C GLY A 290 -13.94 -7.71 11.80
N TYR A 291 -15.10 -7.66 11.14
CA TYR A 291 -16.30 -7.05 11.74
C TYR A 291 -16.85 -7.89 12.90
N TYR A 292 -16.74 -9.22 12.84
CA TYR A 292 -17.08 -10.09 13.97
C TYR A 292 -16.19 -9.83 15.18
N VAL A 293 -14.90 -9.55 14.96
CA VAL A 293 -14.00 -9.14 16.06
C VAL A 293 -14.41 -7.78 16.62
N TRP A 294 -14.80 -6.84 15.74
CA TRP A 294 -15.27 -5.51 16.14
C TRP A 294 -16.58 -5.56 16.97
N GLU A 295 -17.46 -6.52 16.70
CA GLU A 295 -18.71 -6.70 17.45
C GLU A 295 -18.46 -7.04 18.92
N GLU A 296 -17.39 -7.80 19.22
CA GLU A 296 -16.96 -8.18 20.58
C GLU A 296 -16.41 -7.01 21.41
N LEU A 297 -16.21 -5.82 20.82
CA LEU A 297 -15.79 -4.63 21.56
C LEU A 297 -16.96 -4.04 22.35
N THR A 298 -16.67 -3.63 23.59
CA THR A 298 -17.61 -2.86 24.40
C THR A 298 -17.90 -1.50 23.75
N PRO A 299 -19.00 -0.81 24.13
CA PRO A 299 -19.33 0.51 23.56
C PRO A 299 -18.19 1.52 23.67
N VAL A 300 -17.46 1.54 24.80
CA VAL A 300 -16.32 2.44 25.00
C VAL A 300 -15.14 2.06 24.09
N GLU A 301 -14.84 0.76 23.99
CA GLU A 301 -13.80 0.24 23.10
C GLU A 301 -14.10 0.55 21.62
N LYS A 302 -15.37 0.60 21.20
CA LYS A 302 -15.74 0.99 19.83
C LYS A 302 -15.43 2.46 19.53
N TRP A 303 -15.55 3.35 20.52
CA TRP A 303 -15.24 4.78 20.37
C TRP A 303 -13.73 5.06 20.38
N ILE A 304 -13.00 4.44 21.32
CA ILE A 304 -11.58 4.75 21.60
C ILE A 304 -10.61 3.78 20.89
N GLY A 305 -11.07 2.56 20.58
CA GLY A 305 -10.22 1.46 20.16
C GLY A 305 -9.54 0.77 21.34
N ILE A 306 -9.09 -0.47 21.12
CA ILE A 306 -8.38 -1.26 22.14
C ILE A 306 -6.86 -1.17 22.05
N ASN A 307 -6.34 -0.66 20.92
CA ASN A 307 -4.93 -0.41 20.59
C ASN A 307 -3.89 -1.36 21.21
N SER A 308 -4.21 -2.66 21.28
CA SER A 308 -3.38 -3.67 21.95
C SER A 308 -3.52 -5.02 21.25
N ASN A 309 -2.39 -5.60 20.85
CA ASN A 309 -2.36 -6.87 20.13
C ASN A 309 -2.88 -8.02 21.00
N SER A 310 -2.59 -8.02 22.30
CA SER A 310 -3.04 -9.05 23.24
C SER A 310 -4.56 -9.02 23.40
N LYS A 311 -5.14 -7.83 23.57
CA LYS A 311 -6.60 -7.63 23.62
C LYS A 311 -7.28 -8.02 22.32
N VAL A 312 -6.69 -7.68 21.16
CA VAL A 312 -7.22 -8.12 19.86
C VAL A 312 -7.28 -9.64 19.77
N LYS A 313 -6.22 -10.34 20.18
CA LYS A 313 -6.20 -11.82 20.22
C LYS A 313 -7.27 -12.39 21.17
N GLU A 314 -7.52 -11.72 22.30
CA GLU A 314 -8.59 -12.11 23.21
C GLU A 314 -9.98 -11.98 22.57
N LYS A 315 -10.24 -10.87 21.86
CA LYS A 315 -11.51 -10.65 21.14
C LYS A 315 -11.68 -11.63 19.99
N ILE A 316 -10.61 -11.95 19.25
CA ILE A 316 -10.63 -12.99 18.21
C ILE A 316 -11.10 -14.33 18.77
N LYS A 317 -10.59 -14.75 19.93
CA LYS A 317 -10.98 -16.02 20.57
C LYS A 317 -12.45 -16.09 20.99
N LYS A 318 -13.11 -14.94 21.16
CA LYS A 318 -14.51 -14.84 21.60
C LYS A 318 -15.51 -14.77 20.45
N CYS A 319 -15.07 -14.31 19.27
CA CYS A 319 -15.98 -14.06 18.16
C CYS A 319 -16.50 -15.36 17.52
N ALA A 320 -17.69 -15.29 16.91
CA ALA A 320 -18.36 -16.43 16.29
C ALA A 320 -17.56 -17.11 15.15
N VAL A 321 -16.58 -16.41 14.59
CA VAL A 321 -15.74 -16.89 13.48
C VAL A 321 -14.30 -17.13 13.90
N ALA A 322 -14.04 -17.32 15.21
CA ALA A 322 -12.70 -17.57 15.74
C ALA A 322 -11.96 -18.69 15.00
N VAL A 323 -12.68 -19.72 14.54
CA VAL A 323 -12.14 -20.87 13.80
C VAL A 323 -11.45 -20.49 12.49
N THR A 324 -11.83 -19.34 11.92
CA THR A 324 -11.26 -18.82 10.67
C THR A 324 -9.93 -18.12 10.88
N PHE A 325 -9.53 -17.87 12.13
CA PHE A 325 -8.20 -17.37 12.46
C PHE A 325 -7.30 -18.56 12.77
N GLY A 326 -6.36 -18.85 11.88
CA GLY A 326 -5.30 -19.83 12.14
C GLY A 326 -4.44 -19.42 13.34
N GLU A 327 -3.54 -20.31 13.77
CA GLU A 327 -2.66 -20.02 14.90
C GLU A 327 -1.80 -18.76 14.64
N GLY A 328 -1.97 -17.76 15.49
CA GLY A 328 -1.27 -16.48 15.35
C GLY A 328 -1.81 -15.55 14.25
N ASP A 329 -2.83 -15.95 13.48
CA ASP A 329 -3.45 -15.11 12.46
C ASP A 329 -4.27 -13.99 13.11
N THR A 330 -3.99 -12.76 12.71
CA THR A 330 -4.78 -11.58 13.07
C THR A 330 -5.09 -10.74 11.83
N TYR A 331 -5.06 -11.34 10.64
CA TYR A 331 -5.28 -10.63 9.39
C TYR A 331 -6.70 -10.07 9.34
N MET A 332 -6.78 -8.77 9.08
CA MET A 332 -8.00 -7.99 8.89
C MET A 332 -7.70 -6.91 7.87
N ASN A 333 -8.72 -6.45 7.14
CA ASN A 333 -8.54 -5.32 6.25
C ASN A 333 -8.28 -4.02 7.04
N ALA A 334 -7.80 -2.99 6.36
CA ALA A 334 -7.42 -1.75 7.05
C ALA A 334 -8.59 -1.05 7.72
N VAL A 335 -9.80 -1.03 7.13
CA VAL A 335 -10.98 -0.40 7.75
C VAL A 335 -11.31 -1.06 9.09
N GLN A 336 -11.38 -2.38 9.12
CA GLN A 336 -11.59 -3.15 10.35
C GLN A 336 -10.48 -2.87 11.36
N THR A 337 -9.23 -2.84 10.89
CA THR A 337 -8.08 -2.58 11.77
C THR A 337 -8.11 -1.16 12.35
N PHE A 338 -8.49 -0.13 11.58
CA PHE A 338 -8.71 1.23 12.07
C PHE A 338 -9.76 1.27 13.18
N LEU A 339 -10.92 0.65 12.94
CA LEU A 339 -12.02 0.61 13.90
C LEU A 339 -11.65 -0.12 15.19
N ILE A 340 -10.98 -1.28 15.08
CA ILE A 340 -10.61 -2.09 16.26
C ILE A 340 -9.49 -1.40 17.05
N TYR A 341 -8.41 -0.97 16.39
CA TYR A 341 -7.25 -0.42 17.10
C TYR A 341 -7.47 1.02 17.57
N THR A 342 -8.20 1.84 16.81
CA THR A 342 -8.26 3.29 17.05
C THR A 342 -9.69 3.81 17.26
N GLY A 343 -10.69 2.95 17.15
CA GLY A 343 -12.09 3.33 17.33
C GLY A 343 -12.58 4.33 16.29
N TYR A 344 -13.79 4.85 16.53
CA TYR A 344 -14.37 5.89 15.69
C TYR A 344 -13.55 7.19 15.70
N ILE A 345 -12.96 7.56 16.84
CA ILE A 345 -12.21 8.82 16.96
C ILE A 345 -10.94 8.78 16.10
N GLY A 346 -10.13 7.73 16.22
CA GLY A 346 -8.92 7.59 15.42
C GLY A 346 -9.22 7.45 13.93
N THR A 347 -10.29 6.73 13.58
CA THR A 347 -10.77 6.63 12.20
C THR A 347 -11.17 8.00 11.65
N ALA A 348 -11.87 8.83 12.42
CA ALA A 348 -12.26 10.18 12.01
C ALA A 348 -11.05 11.11 11.80
N LEU A 349 -10.05 11.04 12.68
CA LEU A 349 -8.79 11.79 12.52
C LEU A 349 -8.04 11.37 11.25
N PHE A 350 -8.03 10.06 10.95
CA PHE A 350 -7.41 9.57 9.73
C PHE A 350 -8.19 9.99 8.47
N CYS A 351 -9.53 9.96 8.51
CA CYS A 351 -10.36 10.52 7.43
C CYS A 351 -10.10 12.01 7.22
N TRP A 352 -9.92 12.78 8.30
CA TRP A 352 -9.57 14.19 8.21
C TRP A 352 -8.23 14.42 7.50
N LEU A 353 -7.23 13.56 7.74
CA LEU A 353 -5.98 13.55 6.98
C LEU A 353 -6.23 13.34 5.48
N LEU A 354 -7.01 12.31 5.11
CA LEU A 354 -7.28 12.02 3.70
C LEU A 354 -8.02 13.18 3.01
N ILE A 355 -8.99 13.80 3.69
CA ILE A 355 -9.70 14.99 3.20
C ILE A 355 -8.74 16.17 3.03
N SER A 356 -7.85 16.40 4.00
CA SER A 356 -6.84 17.44 3.91
C SER A 356 -5.90 17.21 2.73
N LEU A 357 -5.45 15.97 2.51
CA LEU A 357 -4.61 15.57 1.39
C LEU A 357 -5.32 15.70 0.04
N TRP A 358 -6.61 15.41 -0.02
CA TRP A 358 -7.45 15.55 -1.20
C TRP A 358 -7.58 17.01 -1.64
N ARG A 359 -7.85 17.89 -0.67
CA ARG A 359 -8.02 19.33 -0.90
C ARG A 359 -6.73 19.94 -1.44
N GLY A 360 -6.83 20.52 -2.64
CA GLY A 360 -5.70 21.17 -3.31
C GLY A 360 -4.71 20.23 -4.01
N ASN A 361 -5.02 18.94 -4.12
CA ASN A 361 -4.20 17.97 -4.86
C ASN A 361 -4.54 17.93 -6.35
N ASN A 362 -3.59 17.44 -7.17
CA ASN A 362 -3.79 17.17 -8.58
C ASN A 362 -4.54 15.84 -8.80
N LEU A 363 -4.87 15.54 -10.07
CA LEU A 363 -5.59 14.33 -10.46
C LEU A 363 -4.88 13.05 -10.03
N ALA A 364 -3.55 12.96 -10.22
CA ALA A 364 -2.75 11.81 -9.82
C ALA A 364 -2.79 11.55 -8.31
N GLY A 365 -2.62 12.59 -7.49
CA GLY A 365 -2.68 12.49 -6.04
C GLY A 365 -4.07 12.09 -5.54
N ARG A 366 -5.14 12.66 -6.14
CA ARG A 366 -6.52 12.27 -5.83
C ARG A 366 -6.81 10.82 -6.19
N CYS A 367 -6.38 10.38 -7.37
CA CYS A 367 -6.54 8.99 -7.80
C CYS A 367 -5.84 8.02 -6.83
N CYS A 368 -4.60 8.33 -6.41
CA CYS A 368 -3.90 7.53 -5.40
C CYS A 368 -4.66 7.45 -4.08
N ILE A 369 -5.24 8.56 -3.60
CA ILE A 369 -6.04 8.56 -2.36
C ILE A 369 -7.26 7.63 -2.51
N VAL A 370 -7.97 7.67 -3.63
CA VAL A 370 -9.13 6.78 -3.85
C VAL A 370 -8.70 5.33 -3.91
N ILE A 371 -7.63 5.00 -4.65
CA ILE A 371 -7.12 3.63 -4.70
C ILE A 371 -6.76 3.13 -3.30
N TYR A 372 -6.07 3.94 -2.50
CA TYR A 372 -5.74 3.59 -1.12
C TYR A 372 -7.00 3.32 -0.28
N VAL A 373 -7.99 4.21 -0.35
CA VAL A 373 -9.27 4.03 0.36
C VAL A 373 -9.97 2.75 -0.09
N SER A 374 -10.02 2.46 -1.39
CA SER A 374 -10.60 1.23 -1.92
C SER A 374 -9.86 -0.01 -1.42
N LEU A 375 -8.52 0.01 -1.39
CA LEU A 375 -7.72 -1.08 -0.85
C LEU A 375 -7.93 -1.29 0.64
N CYS A 376 -8.25 -0.25 1.41
CA CYS A 376 -8.52 -0.37 2.84
C CYS A 376 -9.68 -1.33 3.17
N PHE A 377 -10.62 -1.52 2.24
CA PHE A 377 -11.78 -2.41 2.44
C PHE A 377 -11.49 -3.89 2.16
N ILE A 378 -10.40 -4.22 1.48
CA ILE A 378 -10.13 -5.60 1.03
C ILE A 378 -8.75 -6.13 1.41
N ALA A 379 -7.83 -5.25 1.81
CA ALA A 379 -6.45 -5.60 2.10
C ALA A 379 -5.99 -5.03 3.45
N SER A 380 -5.09 -5.76 4.10
CA SER A 380 -4.41 -5.29 5.31
C SER A 380 -3.31 -4.28 4.96
N VAL A 381 -3.74 -3.05 4.62
CA VAL A 381 -2.83 -1.96 4.24
C VAL A 381 -2.48 -1.03 5.39
N PHE A 382 -3.16 -1.16 6.54
CA PHE A 382 -2.93 -0.32 7.70
C PHE A 382 -1.56 -0.59 8.31
N TYR A 383 -0.78 0.47 8.57
CA TYR A 383 0.59 0.37 9.08
C TYR A 383 1.58 -0.46 8.24
N ALA A 384 1.17 -0.84 7.03
CA ALA A 384 2.06 -1.46 6.06
C ALA A 384 2.80 -0.40 5.24
N TYR A 385 3.84 -0.83 4.52
CA TYR A 385 4.55 0.02 3.56
C TYR A 385 3.63 0.62 2.50
N ILE A 386 2.50 -0.04 2.22
CA ILE A 386 1.52 0.38 1.22
C ILE A 386 0.91 1.71 1.64
N MET A 387 0.43 1.83 2.88
CA MET A 387 -0.08 3.10 3.41
C MET A 387 0.94 4.23 3.29
N VAL A 388 2.20 3.97 3.66
CA VAL A 388 3.29 4.93 3.53
C VAL A 388 3.44 5.40 2.08
N LEU A 389 3.51 4.47 1.13
CA LEU A 389 3.75 4.77 -0.27
C LEU A 389 2.64 5.63 -0.88
N TYR A 390 1.38 5.28 -0.63
CA TYR A 390 0.23 6.03 -1.14
C TYR A 390 0.11 7.42 -0.51
N LEU A 391 0.32 7.54 0.81
CA LEU A 391 0.32 8.83 1.49
C LEU A 391 1.48 9.71 1.01
N LEU A 392 2.68 9.15 0.85
CA LEU A 392 3.85 9.88 0.33
C LEU A 392 3.56 10.44 -1.07
N VAL A 393 3.05 9.61 -1.98
CA VAL A 393 2.71 10.05 -3.35
C VAL A 393 1.68 11.18 -3.29
N ALA A 394 0.64 11.05 -2.47
CA ALA A 394 -0.35 12.11 -2.29
C ALA A 394 0.27 13.41 -1.76
N PHE A 395 1.20 13.34 -0.80
CA PHE A 395 1.93 14.52 -0.31
C PHE A 395 2.79 15.17 -1.39
N LEU A 396 3.57 14.38 -2.10
CA LEU A 396 4.46 14.84 -3.17
C LEU A 396 3.68 15.53 -4.28
N MET A 397 2.57 14.93 -4.73
CA MET A 397 1.69 15.51 -5.75
C MET A 397 1.09 16.84 -5.29
N LYS A 398 0.65 16.93 -4.03
CA LYS A 398 0.12 18.17 -3.45
C LYS A 398 1.20 19.27 -3.38
N LYS A 399 2.42 18.91 -2.98
CA LYS A 399 3.58 19.82 -2.93
C LYS A 399 3.86 20.42 -4.31
N GLU A 400 3.87 19.61 -5.37
CA GLU A 400 4.05 20.13 -6.73
C GLU A 400 2.91 21.04 -7.18
N CYS A 401 1.65 20.73 -6.83
CA CYS A 401 0.52 21.62 -7.10
C CYS A 401 0.67 23.01 -6.46
N SER A 402 1.16 23.06 -5.21
CA SER A 402 1.40 24.33 -4.51
C SER A 402 2.52 25.16 -5.16
N LYS A 403 3.60 24.52 -5.62
CA LYS A 403 4.70 25.22 -6.31
C LYS A 403 4.25 25.84 -7.64
N THR A 404 3.39 25.15 -8.40
CA THR A 404 2.85 25.67 -9.66
C THR A 404 1.98 26.91 -9.45
N LYS A 405 1.21 26.98 -8.35
CA LYS A 405 0.41 28.17 -7.99
C LYS A 405 1.26 29.38 -7.61
N VAL A 406 2.40 29.18 -6.97
CA VAL A 406 3.32 30.27 -6.55
C VAL A 406 4.08 30.89 -7.73
N ARG A 407 4.19 30.19 -8.87
CA ARG A 407 4.85 30.70 -10.08
C ARG A 407 4.01 31.68 -10.92
N ILE A 408 2.73 31.91 -10.58
CA ILE A 408 1.84 32.85 -11.28
C ILE A 408 1.59 34.06 -10.36
N LEU A 409 2.64 34.83 -10.14
CA LEU A 409 2.61 36.23 -9.70
C LEU A 409 3.88 36.88 -10.26
N LYS A 410 3.92 37.01 -11.58
CA LYS A 410 4.64 38.11 -12.20
C LYS A 410 3.62 39.24 -12.29
N ILE A 411 3.73 40.18 -11.37
CA ILE A 411 3.29 41.55 -11.64
C ILE A 411 4.24 42.09 -12.71
#